data_AF-A0AAV9IWH0-F1
#
_entry.id   AF-A0AAV9IWH0-F1
#
_cell.length_a   1.000
_cell.length_b   1.000
_cell.length_c   1.000
_cell.angle_alpha   90.00
_cell.angle_beta   90.00
_cell.angle_gamma   90.00
#
_symmetry.space_group_name_H-M   'P 1'
#
loop_
_entity.id
_entity.type
_entity.pdbx_description
1 polymer ?
#
loop_
_entity_poly.entity_id
_entity_poly.type
_entity_poly.pdbx_seq_one_letter_code
_entity_poly.pdbx_strand_id
1 'polypeptide(L)'
;MDEEEWEDIAADARVDGVSDGKERRPLERNAVTRAPHRTPESRTTDDASRSRVEELERRIATLTRERDDARAARSTVAAEKDEQLRAVLAEGEQLSKQVHEREQQNRQLRRQVQELERTVRDGQARLEAMSSKLEAAQVRVQQLEAAAAESREAAKQSERRARESTAALVPRTELEAVRAQLEALRKAHVAETGALEARTRSQMQHQLEEMERAAKTQETSLRRQLEDLQLTLTSLQEKHVWREAQWRRELEDARGRTEMLERRSEELAASIPDVTRPLMRQIEALQRQQGERQEAAEALERAQEERIRQAERQRADAEAALRIAEQHAVEAAQRLLQLESQSRADAAERQRVAQERDRVAEAARKAEQAAERMTQEWERAQAEWRQERERLSSLAEREQQRAKQAAEALQQESVRQAARCGELERELAEARSRLATATASRPALQSAETTTTKQAPQFASRHDGYALDDISDASHSFAHDVERLRLEQQQRAAQTAALRTQLADRERSMQALTAEVQRLTQELDALRQQLADAPALEQRLQELQTREQALLEMLGEREERISELAADLQDVKEIFRSQLEDLLQELEQLRSGKAEQVIAER
;
A
#
# COMPACT_ATOMS: atom_id res chain seq x y z
N MET A 1 9.15 5.10 -49.99
CA MET A 1 7.96 4.26 -50.20
C MET A 1 7.88 3.27 -49.05
N ASP A 2 7.32 3.64 -47.90
CA ASP A 2 6.77 4.95 -47.54
C ASP A 2 7.18 5.27 -46.08
N GLU A 3 7.60 6.51 -45.84
CA GLU A 3 8.06 7.02 -44.53
C GLU A 3 7.38 8.36 -44.27
N GLU A 4 6.21 8.34 -43.62
CA GLU A 4 5.49 9.50 -43.08
C GLU A 4 4.35 8.97 -42.15
N GLU A 5 3.73 9.85 -41.34
CA GLU A 5 2.70 9.54 -40.31
C GLU A 5 3.17 9.00 -38.94
N TRP A 6 4.10 9.69 -38.26
CA TRP A 6 4.15 9.74 -36.77
C TRP A 6 4.66 11.10 -36.24
N GLU A 7 4.02 12.20 -36.68
CA GLU A 7 4.10 13.50 -36.00
C GLU A 7 2.76 13.85 -35.34
N ASP A 8 2.55 13.42 -34.10
CA ASP A 8 1.87 14.25 -33.09
C ASP A 8 2.06 13.70 -31.65
N ILE A 9 1.75 14.51 -30.64
CA ILE A 9 1.92 14.26 -29.19
C ILE A 9 3.38 14.37 -28.68
N ALA A 10 3.89 15.60 -28.70
CA ALA A 10 5.11 16.00 -27.97
C ALA A 10 5.00 17.45 -27.42
N ALA A 11 3.90 17.77 -26.76
CA ALA A 11 3.52 19.15 -26.42
C ALA A 11 3.14 19.38 -24.94
N ASP A 12 4.09 19.19 -24.02
CA ASP A 12 4.14 19.98 -22.77
C ASP A 12 5.57 20.05 -22.17
N ALA A 13 5.74 20.83 -21.10
CA ALA A 13 6.93 20.93 -20.25
C ALA A 13 8.21 21.52 -20.89
N ARG A 14 8.15 22.79 -21.31
CA ARG A 14 9.30 23.72 -21.29
C ARG A 14 9.01 24.98 -20.48
N VAL A 15 9.14 24.89 -19.16
CA VAL A 15 9.21 26.05 -18.27
C VAL A 15 10.37 25.85 -17.30
N ASP A 16 11.56 26.27 -17.73
CA ASP A 16 12.75 26.34 -16.87
C ASP A 16 13.38 27.72 -17.06
N GLY A 17 13.53 28.48 -15.97
CA GLY A 17 13.80 29.92 -16.08
C GLY A 17 13.59 30.77 -14.82
N VAL A 18 13.66 30.19 -13.62
CA VAL A 18 13.69 30.97 -12.36
C VAL A 18 15.15 31.16 -11.95
N SER A 19 15.63 32.41 -12.03
CA SER A 19 17.03 32.76 -11.76
C SER A 19 17.39 32.77 -10.27
N ASP A 20 18.61 32.33 -9.96
CA ASP A 20 19.15 32.18 -8.60
C ASP A 20 19.28 33.53 -7.86
N GLY A 21 18.45 33.72 -6.82
CA GLY A 21 18.25 34.98 -6.10
C GLY A 21 19.37 35.38 -5.13
N LYS A 22 20.57 35.68 -5.65
CA LYS A 22 21.72 36.12 -4.84
C LYS A 22 21.71 37.62 -4.48
N GLU A 23 20.86 38.02 -3.53
CA GLU A 23 21.09 39.23 -2.71
C GLU A 23 21.23 38.89 -1.22
N ARG A 24 22.47 38.72 -0.76
CA ARG A 24 22.79 38.78 0.69
C ARG A 24 23.09 40.23 1.08
N ARG A 25 22.10 40.94 1.64
CA ARG A 25 22.33 42.19 2.37
C ARG A 25 22.39 41.91 3.88
N PRO A 26 23.38 42.41 4.62
CA PRO A 26 23.42 42.25 6.08
C PRO A 26 22.42 43.20 6.73
N LEU A 27 21.61 42.69 7.67
CA LEU A 27 20.81 43.54 8.55
C LEU A 27 21.69 44.08 9.68
N GLU A 28 21.84 45.40 9.74
CA GLU A 28 22.61 46.09 10.77
C GLU A 28 21.97 45.94 12.15
N ARG A 29 22.80 45.73 13.18
CA ARG A 29 22.35 45.75 14.57
C ARG A 29 22.26 47.18 15.08
N ASN A 30 21.06 47.77 15.04
CA ASN A 30 20.78 49.01 15.76
C ASN A 30 19.96 48.74 17.03
N ALA A 31 20.65 48.67 18.17
CA ALA A 31 20.04 48.46 19.48
C ALA A 31 19.50 49.79 20.04
N VAL A 32 18.19 50.01 19.96
CA VAL A 32 17.53 51.13 20.63
C VAL A 32 16.92 50.64 21.95
N THR A 33 17.66 50.78 23.04
CA THR A 33 17.16 50.53 24.39
C THR A 33 16.04 51.50 24.75
N ARG A 34 14.82 51.01 24.95
CA ARG A 34 13.75 51.79 25.59
C ARG A 34 12.87 50.96 26.52
N ALA A 35 13.02 51.22 27.81
CA ALA A 35 12.21 50.74 28.92
C ALA A 35 12.29 51.79 30.06
N PRO A 36 11.44 51.74 31.11
CA PRO A 36 10.33 50.82 31.34
C PRO A 36 8.97 51.54 31.43
N HIS A 37 7.88 50.75 31.47
CA HIS A 37 6.76 50.86 32.43
C HIS A 37 5.70 49.80 32.07
N ARG A 38 5.75 48.64 32.73
CA ARG A 38 4.68 47.63 32.74
C ARG A 38 4.58 47.00 34.13
N THR A 39 3.37 46.62 34.51
CA THR A 39 3.00 46.04 35.81
C THR A 39 3.46 44.57 35.94
N PRO A 40 3.47 43.99 37.16
CA PRO A 40 4.06 42.66 37.38
C PRO A 40 3.40 41.52 36.60
N GLU A 41 2.09 41.61 36.37
CA GLU A 41 1.26 40.51 35.90
C GLU A 41 1.42 40.20 34.39
N SER A 42 1.91 41.13 33.56
CA SER A 42 2.11 40.84 32.13
C SER A 42 3.36 40.00 31.85
N ARG A 43 4.29 39.88 32.81
CA ARG A 43 5.56 39.17 32.58
C ARG A 43 5.37 37.66 32.47
N THR A 44 4.49 37.07 33.28
CA THR A 44 4.22 35.63 33.24
C THR A 44 3.55 35.22 31.93
N THR A 45 2.67 36.05 31.36
CA THR A 45 2.06 35.82 30.04
C THR A 45 3.04 36.07 28.90
N ASP A 46 3.87 37.12 28.99
CA ASP A 46 4.89 37.42 27.98
C ASP A 46 5.96 36.32 27.95
N ASP A 47 6.39 35.78 29.09
CA ASP A 47 7.40 34.72 29.17
C ASP A 47 6.83 33.32 28.87
N ALA A 48 5.57 33.02 29.22
CA ALA A 48 4.91 31.79 28.78
C ALA A 48 4.68 31.75 27.26
N SER A 49 4.29 32.87 26.66
CA SER A 49 4.15 32.97 25.20
C SER A 49 5.50 32.93 24.48
N ARG A 50 6.56 33.54 25.03
CA ARG A 50 7.95 33.33 24.57
C ARG A 50 8.38 31.87 24.63
N SER A 51 8.18 31.19 25.76
CA SER A 51 8.52 29.76 25.88
C SER A 51 7.77 28.91 24.86
N ARG A 52 6.53 29.28 24.50
CA ARG A 52 5.74 28.59 23.47
C ARG A 52 6.22 28.92 22.05
N VAL A 53 6.69 30.16 21.80
CA VAL A 53 7.36 30.54 20.56
C VAL A 53 8.68 29.79 20.41
N GLU A 54 9.53 29.73 21.44
CA GLU A 54 10.77 28.95 21.41
C GLU A 54 10.52 27.44 21.19
N GLU A 55 9.47 26.88 21.80
CA GLU A 55 9.07 25.48 21.56
C GLU A 55 8.66 25.25 20.10
N LEU A 56 7.89 26.18 19.52
CA LEU A 56 7.48 26.13 18.11
C LEU A 56 8.65 26.38 17.15
N GLU A 57 9.56 27.32 17.44
CA GLU A 57 10.78 27.58 16.67
C GLU A 57 11.71 26.36 16.68
N ARG A 58 11.90 25.71 17.84
CA ARG A 58 12.64 24.45 17.93
C ARG A 58 11.98 23.35 17.11
N ARG A 59 10.65 23.26 17.12
CA ARG A 59 9.90 22.26 16.35
C ARG A 59 9.86 22.53 14.84
N ILE A 60 9.89 23.80 14.43
CA ILE A 60 10.13 24.21 13.04
C ILE A 60 11.58 23.90 12.63
N ALA A 61 12.55 24.05 13.53
CA ALA A 61 13.95 23.70 13.29
C ALA A 61 14.19 22.17 13.20
N THR A 62 13.41 21.34 13.91
CA THR A 62 13.44 19.87 13.69
C THR A 62 12.74 19.49 12.40
N LEU A 63 11.51 19.98 12.16
CA LEU A 63 10.76 19.69 10.93
C LEU A 63 11.48 20.17 9.64
N THR A 64 12.24 21.26 9.70
CA THR A 64 13.05 21.69 8.54
C THR A 64 14.29 20.81 8.33
N ARG A 65 14.94 20.33 9.40
CA ARG A 65 15.98 19.30 9.29
C ARG A 65 15.41 18.01 8.74
N GLU A 66 14.35 17.47 9.32
CA GLU A 66 13.67 16.25 8.86
C GLU A 66 13.25 16.35 7.37
N ARG A 67 12.76 17.52 6.92
CA ARG A 67 12.47 17.81 5.51
C ARG A 67 13.74 17.79 4.65
N ASP A 68 14.80 18.45 5.08
CA ASP A 68 16.03 18.62 4.29
C ASP A 68 16.88 17.33 4.27
N ASP A 69 16.88 16.56 5.35
CA ASP A 69 17.42 15.21 5.45
C ASP A 69 16.62 14.23 4.57
N ALA A 70 15.29 14.29 4.59
CA ALA A 70 14.45 13.50 3.67
C ALA A 70 14.62 13.92 2.20
N ARG A 71 14.92 15.20 1.93
CA ARG A 71 15.26 15.69 0.58
C ARG A 71 16.64 15.22 0.14
N ALA A 72 17.62 15.20 1.04
CA ALA A 72 18.94 14.62 0.79
C ALA A 72 18.85 13.11 0.52
N ALA A 73 18.13 12.34 1.33
CA ALA A 73 17.92 10.92 1.14
C ALA A 73 17.17 10.59 -0.18
N ARG A 74 16.19 11.42 -0.57
CA ARG A 74 15.57 11.31 -1.91
C ARG A 74 16.56 11.62 -3.03
N SER A 75 17.50 12.55 -2.81
CA SER A 75 18.54 12.89 -3.78
C SER A 75 19.62 11.82 -3.92
N THR A 76 19.98 11.11 -2.83
CA THR A 76 20.92 9.98 -2.92
C THR A 76 20.26 8.78 -3.59
N VAL A 77 19.03 8.42 -3.22
CA VAL A 77 18.27 7.35 -3.88
C VAL A 77 17.99 7.65 -5.36
N ALA A 78 17.83 8.92 -5.74
CA ALA A 78 17.77 9.31 -7.15
C ALA A 78 19.12 9.10 -7.87
N ALA A 79 20.23 9.54 -7.27
CA ALA A 79 21.57 9.35 -7.84
C ALA A 79 21.96 7.86 -7.94
N GLU A 80 21.62 7.05 -6.94
CA GLU A 80 21.81 5.59 -6.93
C GLU A 80 21.01 4.92 -8.06
N LYS A 81 19.78 5.37 -8.32
CA LYS A 81 18.96 4.88 -9.44
C LYS A 81 19.47 5.35 -10.81
N ASP A 82 19.95 6.58 -10.92
CA ASP A 82 20.61 7.07 -12.15
C ASP A 82 21.92 6.30 -12.42
N GLU A 83 22.64 5.91 -11.39
CA GLU A 83 23.85 5.08 -11.50
C GLU A 83 23.53 3.63 -11.87
N GLN A 84 22.47 3.05 -11.30
CA GLN A 84 21.93 1.75 -11.73
C GLN A 84 21.44 1.77 -13.18
N LEU A 85 20.74 2.83 -13.61
CA LEU A 85 20.32 3.00 -15.00
C LEU A 85 21.54 3.13 -15.95
N ARG A 86 22.59 3.87 -15.56
CA ARG A 86 23.84 3.92 -16.33
C ARG A 86 24.54 2.57 -16.40
N ALA A 87 24.54 1.78 -15.32
CA ALA A 87 25.11 0.44 -15.31
C ALA A 87 24.36 -0.49 -16.27
N VAL A 88 23.02 -0.55 -16.19
CA VAL A 88 22.18 -1.37 -17.07
C VAL A 88 22.28 -0.93 -18.53
N LEU A 89 22.39 0.38 -18.80
CA LEU A 89 22.63 0.89 -20.17
C LEU A 89 24.04 0.52 -20.69
N ALA A 90 25.06 0.58 -19.84
CA ALA A 90 26.43 0.16 -20.21
C ALA A 90 26.53 -1.35 -20.45
N GLU A 91 25.83 -2.16 -19.65
CA GLU A 91 25.69 -3.60 -19.87
C GLU A 91 24.91 -3.90 -21.16
N GLY A 92 23.81 -3.18 -21.43
CA GLY A 92 23.06 -3.25 -22.69
C GLY A 92 23.91 -2.88 -23.91
N GLU A 93 24.74 -1.84 -23.82
CA GLU A 93 25.72 -1.50 -24.85
C GLU A 93 26.78 -2.60 -25.05
N GLN A 94 27.28 -3.22 -23.98
CA GLN A 94 28.25 -4.32 -24.07
C GLN A 94 27.62 -5.57 -24.69
N LEU A 95 26.41 -5.93 -24.28
CA LEU A 95 25.65 -7.05 -24.86
C LEU A 95 25.34 -6.79 -26.33
N SER A 96 24.94 -5.57 -26.70
CA SER A 96 24.72 -5.18 -28.11
C SER A 96 26.00 -5.34 -28.96
N LYS A 97 27.15 -4.91 -28.44
CA LYS A 97 28.46 -5.10 -29.09
C LYS A 97 28.82 -6.59 -29.23
N GLN A 98 28.64 -7.39 -28.17
CA GLN A 98 28.89 -8.83 -28.20
C GLN A 98 27.94 -9.57 -29.18
N VAL A 99 26.66 -9.22 -29.24
CA VAL A 99 25.71 -9.76 -30.22
C VAL A 99 26.17 -9.40 -31.64
N HIS A 100 26.59 -8.16 -31.88
CA HIS A 100 27.10 -7.74 -33.19
C HIS A 100 28.38 -8.49 -33.60
N GLU A 101 29.33 -8.70 -32.68
CA GLU A 101 30.52 -9.52 -32.91
C GLU A 101 30.16 -10.98 -33.21
N ARG A 102 29.24 -11.57 -32.45
CA ARG A 102 28.74 -12.94 -32.68
C ARG A 102 28.01 -13.06 -34.01
N GLU A 103 27.25 -12.05 -34.43
CA GLU A 103 26.66 -11.99 -35.76
C GLU A 103 27.71 -11.91 -36.87
N GLN A 104 28.74 -11.08 -36.72
CA GLN A 104 29.83 -11.01 -37.70
C GLN A 104 30.55 -12.36 -37.83
N GLN A 105 30.85 -13.02 -36.69
CA GLN A 105 31.41 -14.37 -36.65
C GLN A 105 30.47 -15.39 -37.32
N ASN A 106 29.16 -15.35 -37.05
CA ASN A 106 28.19 -16.25 -37.67
C ASN A 106 28.11 -16.04 -39.20
N ARG A 107 28.14 -14.79 -39.67
CA ARG A 107 28.21 -14.44 -41.11
C ARG A 107 29.53 -14.93 -41.74
N GLN A 108 30.65 -14.88 -41.02
CA GLN A 108 31.94 -15.42 -41.49
C GLN A 108 31.95 -16.95 -41.57
N LEU A 109 31.45 -17.63 -40.53
CA LEU A 109 31.29 -19.09 -40.52
C LEU A 109 30.37 -19.56 -41.65
N ARG A 110 29.24 -18.88 -41.91
CA ARG A 110 28.37 -19.19 -43.06
C ARG A 110 29.08 -19.07 -44.41
N ARG A 111 29.98 -18.10 -44.59
CA ARG A 111 30.82 -17.99 -45.80
C ARG A 111 31.81 -19.14 -45.92
N GLN A 112 32.48 -19.51 -44.81
CA GLN A 112 33.41 -20.64 -44.77
C GLN A 112 32.71 -21.97 -45.06
N VAL A 113 31.50 -22.20 -44.54
CA VAL A 113 30.67 -23.37 -44.88
C VAL A 113 30.34 -23.38 -46.38
N GLN A 114 29.88 -22.27 -46.96
CA GLN A 114 29.60 -22.19 -48.40
C GLN A 114 30.85 -22.41 -49.28
N GLU A 115 32.03 -22.01 -48.82
CA GLU A 115 33.30 -22.26 -49.50
C GLU A 115 33.73 -23.73 -49.40
N LEU A 116 33.63 -24.33 -48.20
CA LEU A 116 33.88 -25.76 -48.00
C LEU A 116 32.92 -26.62 -48.82
N GLU A 117 31.63 -26.34 -48.82
CA GLU A 117 30.65 -27.04 -49.66
C GLU A 117 31.00 -26.97 -51.17
N ARG A 118 31.54 -25.84 -51.65
CA ARG A 118 32.02 -25.72 -53.03
C ARG A 118 33.22 -26.65 -53.27
N THR A 119 34.20 -26.67 -52.36
CA THR A 119 35.35 -27.58 -52.49
C THR A 119 34.95 -29.06 -52.42
N VAL A 120 33.91 -29.41 -51.65
CA VAL A 120 33.34 -30.77 -51.61
C VAL A 120 32.66 -31.12 -52.94
N ARG A 121 31.82 -30.23 -53.50
CA ARG A 121 31.18 -30.43 -54.82
C ARG A 121 32.21 -30.56 -55.94
N ASP A 122 33.23 -29.69 -55.96
CA ASP A 122 34.35 -29.76 -56.91
C ASP A 122 35.19 -31.05 -56.73
N GLY A 123 35.30 -31.55 -55.50
CA GLY A 123 35.94 -32.84 -55.20
C GLY A 123 35.13 -34.03 -55.71
N GLN A 124 33.81 -34.03 -55.49
CA GLN A 124 32.89 -35.06 -55.97
C GLN A 124 32.90 -35.14 -57.51
N ALA A 125 32.75 -34.00 -58.19
CA ALA A 125 32.83 -33.95 -59.66
C ALA A 125 34.18 -34.43 -60.21
N ARG A 126 35.29 -34.26 -59.46
CA ARG A 126 36.61 -34.82 -59.82
C ARG A 126 36.70 -36.33 -59.60
N LEU A 127 36.03 -36.87 -58.58
CA LEU A 127 35.96 -38.32 -58.34
C LEU A 127 35.14 -39.02 -59.43
N GLU A 128 33.96 -38.48 -59.79
CA GLU A 128 33.13 -38.94 -60.91
C GLU A 128 33.90 -38.88 -62.25
N ALA A 129 34.67 -37.81 -62.47
CA ALA A 129 35.54 -37.66 -63.63
C ALA A 129 36.82 -38.54 -63.57
N MET A 130 37.01 -39.35 -62.52
CA MET A 130 38.07 -40.36 -62.42
C MET A 130 37.53 -41.79 -62.42
N SER A 131 36.35 -42.06 -61.81
CA SER A 131 35.69 -43.37 -61.90
C SER A 131 35.35 -43.71 -63.35
N SER A 132 34.73 -42.78 -64.07
CA SER A 132 34.43 -42.89 -65.50
C SER A 132 35.66 -43.14 -66.39
N LYS A 133 36.85 -42.71 -65.95
CA LYS A 133 38.13 -43.03 -66.63
C LYS A 133 38.68 -44.40 -66.25
N LEU A 134 38.44 -44.85 -65.02
CA LEU A 134 38.80 -46.19 -64.54
C LEU A 134 37.94 -47.26 -65.22
N GLU A 135 36.63 -47.04 -65.30
CA GLU A 135 35.68 -47.88 -66.03
C GLU A 135 36.08 -48.02 -67.51
N ALA A 136 36.37 -46.88 -68.17
CA ALA A 136 36.84 -46.87 -69.56
C ALA A 136 38.21 -47.56 -69.76
N ALA A 137 39.04 -47.66 -68.72
CA ALA A 137 40.28 -48.42 -68.74
C ALA A 137 40.04 -49.92 -68.50
N GLN A 138 39.13 -50.30 -67.58
CA GLN A 138 38.76 -51.69 -67.29
C GLN A 138 38.14 -52.38 -68.51
N VAL A 139 37.19 -51.75 -69.19
CA VAL A 139 36.61 -52.24 -70.46
C VAL A 139 37.69 -52.47 -71.52
N ARG A 140 38.73 -51.62 -71.54
CA ARG A 140 39.85 -51.72 -72.49
C ARG A 140 40.84 -52.83 -72.14
N VAL A 141 40.95 -53.24 -70.87
CA VAL A 141 41.71 -54.43 -70.45
C VAL A 141 40.97 -55.70 -70.88
N GLN A 142 39.67 -55.80 -70.58
CA GLN A 142 38.84 -56.96 -70.96
C GLN A 142 38.88 -57.24 -72.47
N GLN A 143 38.86 -56.19 -73.30
CA GLN A 143 39.00 -56.29 -74.77
C GLN A 143 40.36 -56.88 -75.22
N LEU A 144 41.44 -56.66 -74.48
CA LEU A 144 42.76 -57.21 -74.78
C LEU A 144 42.90 -58.66 -74.31
N GLU A 145 42.27 -59.01 -73.19
CA GLU A 145 42.28 -60.38 -72.65
C GLU A 145 41.51 -61.36 -73.53
N ALA A 146 40.35 -60.94 -74.07
CA ALA A 146 39.59 -61.73 -75.04
C ALA A 146 40.42 -62.08 -76.30
N ALA A 147 41.09 -61.08 -76.90
CA ALA A 147 41.93 -61.27 -78.08
C ALA A 147 43.14 -62.21 -77.81
N ALA A 148 43.61 -62.28 -76.56
CA ALA A 148 44.68 -63.20 -76.18
C ALA A 148 44.22 -64.67 -76.05
N ALA A 149 42.92 -64.91 -75.80
CA ALA A 149 42.35 -66.26 -75.72
C ALA A 149 42.25 -66.93 -77.10
N GLU A 150 41.67 -66.23 -78.09
CA GLU A 150 41.45 -66.76 -79.46
C GLU A 150 42.75 -67.29 -80.10
N SER A 151 43.86 -66.56 -79.93
CA SER A 151 45.16 -66.96 -80.50
C SER A 151 45.73 -68.27 -79.95
N ARG A 152 45.34 -68.67 -78.73
CA ARG A 152 45.80 -69.91 -78.06
C ARG A 152 45.06 -71.15 -78.55
N GLU A 153 43.88 -70.99 -79.12
CA GLU A 153 43.02 -72.09 -79.57
C GLU A 153 43.44 -72.56 -80.96
N ALA A 154 43.74 -71.62 -81.87
CA ALA A 154 44.26 -71.88 -83.21
C ALA A 154 45.53 -72.75 -83.18
N ALA A 155 46.43 -72.52 -82.21
CA ALA A 155 47.65 -73.31 -82.03
C ALA A 155 47.35 -74.81 -81.79
N LYS A 156 46.41 -75.13 -80.88
CA LYS A 156 46.06 -76.51 -80.49
C LYS A 156 45.47 -77.34 -81.64
N GLN A 157 44.82 -76.69 -82.61
CA GLN A 157 44.23 -77.38 -83.76
C GLN A 157 45.28 -77.84 -84.79
N SER A 158 46.42 -77.15 -84.87
CA SER A 158 47.50 -77.50 -85.81
C SER A 158 48.23 -78.78 -85.40
N GLU A 159 48.49 -78.97 -84.10
CA GLU A 159 49.30 -80.08 -83.58
C GLU A 159 48.62 -81.45 -83.72
N ARG A 160 47.27 -81.49 -83.62
CA ARG A 160 46.50 -82.73 -83.74
C ARG A 160 46.62 -83.37 -85.14
N ARG A 161 46.71 -82.55 -86.19
CA ARG A 161 46.79 -83.02 -87.60
C ARG A 161 48.12 -83.71 -87.96
N ALA A 162 49.12 -83.68 -87.08
CA ALA A 162 50.45 -84.21 -87.34
C ALA A 162 50.66 -85.67 -86.87
N ARG A 163 49.71 -86.28 -86.14
CA ARG A 163 49.94 -87.54 -85.40
C ARG A 163 49.26 -88.79 -85.97
N GLU A 164 48.58 -88.71 -87.12
CA GLU A 164 47.67 -89.76 -87.62
C GLU A 164 48.21 -90.59 -88.80
N SER A 165 49.44 -90.38 -89.28
CA SER A 165 49.85 -90.78 -90.65
C SER A 165 50.84 -91.95 -90.80
N THR A 166 51.34 -92.60 -89.74
CA THR A 166 52.47 -93.56 -89.87
C THR A 166 52.35 -94.87 -89.07
N ALA A 167 51.74 -95.92 -89.66
CA ALA A 167 51.95 -97.32 -89.26
C ALA A 167 51.40 -98.34 -90.31
N ALA A 168 52.24 -99.06 -91.06
CA ALA A 168 51.78 -100.15 -91.96
C ALA A 168 52.83 -101.21 -92.37
N LEU A 169 52.49 -102.48 -92.09
CA LEU A 169 52.72 -103.70 -92.90
C LEU A 169 54.10 -104.39 -93.03
N VAL A 170 54.01 -105.70 -93.35
CA VAL A 170 54.95 -106.84 -93.22
C VAL A 170 54.47 -107.92 -94.22
N PRO A 171 55.29 -108.61 -95.06
CA PRO A 171 56.25 -109.65 -94.61
C PRO A 171 57.54 -109.78 -95.48
N ARG A 172 58.24 -110.94 -95.41
CA ARG A 172 59.47 -111.27 -96.17
C ARG A 172 59.62 -112.77 -96.43
N THR A 173 59.81 -113.20 -97.69
CA THR A 173 59.95 -114.64 -98.06
C THR A 173 60.97 -114.93 -99.17
N GLU A 174 62.23 -114.54 -98.99
CA GLU A 174 63.38 -115.06 -99.77
C GLU A 174 64.41 -115.66 -98.80
N LEU A 175 64.00 -116.72 -98.09
CA LEU A 175 64.48 -116.96 -96.73
C LEU A 175 65.73 -117.86 -96.59
N GLU A 176 66.35 -118.30 -97.69
CA GLU A 176 67.37 -119.36 -97.71
C GLU A 176 68.72 -118.88 -98.27
N ALA A 177 68.84 -118.57 -99.56
CA ALA A 177 70.10 -118.06 -100.16
C ALA A 177 70.52 -116.70 -99.55
N VAL A 178 69.53 -115.87 -99.20
CA VAL A 178 69.75 -114.59 -98.53
C VAL A 178 70.32 -114.79 -97.12
N ARG A 179 70.29 -115.99 -96.50
CA ARG A 179 70.76 -116.22 -95.10
C ARG A 179 72.20 -115.78 -94.81
N ALA A 180 73.13 -116.02 -95.73
CA ALA A 180 74.54 -115.66 -95.52
C ALA A 180 74.76 -114.14 -95.62
N GLN A 181 74.20 -113.50 -96.64
CA GLN A 181 74.15 -112.04 -96.73
C GLN A 181 73.30 -111.43 -95.61
N LEU A 182 72.32 -112.16 -95.09
CA LEU A 182 71.56 -111.83 -93.87
C LEU A 182 72.37 -112.00 -92.61
N GLU A 183 73.48 -112.73 -92.52
CA GLU A 183 74.31 -112.64 -91.33
C GLU A 183 75.11 -111.35 -91.30
N ALA A 184 75.62 -110.90 -92.45
CA ALA A 184 76.20 -109.57 -92.60
C ALA A 184 75.12 -108.47 -92.39
N LEU A 185 73.98 -108.56 -93.07
CA LEU A 185 72.88 -107.61 -92.96
C LEU A 185 72.08 -107.72 -91.66
N ARG A 186 72.11 -108.84 -90.91
CA ARG A 186 71.61 -108.88 -89.52
C ARG A 186 72.65 -108.32 -88.57
N LYS A 187 73.96 -108.50 -88.77
CA LYS A 187 74.97 -107.82 -87.94
C LYS A 187 74.91 -106.30 -88.17
N ALA A 188 74.70 -105.86 -89.41
CA ALA A 188 74.42 -104.47 -89.75
C ALA A 188 73.06 -103.99 -89.22
N HIS A 189 71.95 -104.66 -89.53
CA HIS A 189 70.63 -104.23 -89.03
C HIS A 189 70.46 -104.39 -87.52
N VAL A 190 71.10 -105.33 -86.82
CA VAL A 190 71.04 -105.39 -85.34
C VAL A 190 71.92 -104.30 -84.73
N ALA A 191 72.98 -103.86 -85.41
CA ALA A 191 73.70 -102.64 -85.02
C ALA A 191 72.87 -101.37 -85.33
N GLU A 192 72.11 -101.34 -86.43
CA GLU A 192 71.31 -100.20 -86.87
C GLU A 192 69.99 -100.08 -86.10
N THR A 193 69.20 -101.14 -85.98
CA THR A 193 68.05 -101.20 -85.05
C THR A 193 68.53 -101.09 -83.62
N GLY A 194 69.66 -101.67 -83.25
CA GLY A 194 70.28 -101.45 -81.93
C GLY A 194 70.60 -99.97 -81.68
N ALA A 195 71.12 -99.25 -82.68
CA ALA A 195 71.38 -97.81 -82.60
C ALA A 195 70.09 -96.97 -82.65
N LEU A 196 69.06 -97.37 -83.40
CA LEU A 196 67.76 -96.71 -83.46
C LEU A 196 66.93 -96.96 -82.19
N GLU A 197 66.99 -98.15 -81.62
CA GLU A 197 66.44 -98.49 -80.31
C GLU A 197 67.21 -97.78 -79.20
N ALA A 198 68.54 -97.67 -79.27
CA ALA A 198 69.32 -96.88 -78.32
C ALA A 198 68.95 -95.39 -78.42
N ARG A 199 68.78 -94.85 -79.63
CA ARG A 199 68.31 -93.48 -79.86
C ARG A 199 66.89 -93.27 -79.31
N THR A 200 65.92 -94.09 -79.67
CA THR A 200 64.53 -93.94 -79.17
C THR A 200 64.42 -94.20 -77.67
N ARG A 201 65.17 -95.16 -77.10
CA ARG A 201 65.29 -95.32 -75.64
C ARG A 201 65.90 -94.07 -75.00
N SER A 202 66.98 -93.51 -75.54
CA SER A 202 67.59 -92.28 -75.01
C SER A 202 66.66 -91.06 -75.11
N GLN A 203 65.86 -90.95 -76.18
CA GLN A 203 64.86 -89.89 -76.36
C GLN A 203 63.69 -90.06 -75.38
N MET A 204 63.17 -91.28 -75.21
CA MET A 204 62.12 -91.58 -74.22
C MET A 204 62.62 -91.39 -72.79
N GLN A 205 63.87 -91.79 -72.50
CA GLN A 205 64.52 -91.52 -71.21
C GLN A 205 64.67 -90.01 -70.97
N HIS A 206 65.13 -89.24 -71.97
CA HIS A 206 65.25 -87.79 -71.84
C HIS A 206 63.89 -87.14 -71.60
N GLN A 207 62.85 -87.53 -72.34
CA GLN A 207 61.47 -87.05 -72.13
C GLN A 207 60.92 -87.44 -70.75
N LEU A 208 61.18 -88.66 -70.27
CA LEU A 208 60.79 -89.07 -68.91
C LEU A 208 61.53 -88.25 -67.85
N GLU A 209 62.84 -88.02 -68.01
CA GLU A 209 63.61 -87.15 -67.12
C GLU A 209 63.14 -85.69 -67.17
N GLU A 210 62.76 -85.16 -68.34
CA GLU A 210 62.19 -83.82 -68.50
C GLU A 210 60.84 -83.70 -67.80
N MET A 211 59.95 -84.70 -67.95
CA MET A 211 58.66 -84.74 -67.26
C MET A 211 58.83 -84.93 -65.75
N GLU A 212 59.80 -85.74 -65.30
CA GLU A 212 60.19 -85.83 -63.88
C GLU A 212 60.74 -84.51 -63.34
N ARG A 213 61.59 -83.81 -64.10
CA ARG A 213 62.11 -82.47 -63.73
C ARG A 213 60.96 -81.47 -63.62
N ALA A 214 60.06 -81.44 -64.61
CA ALA A 214 58.89 -80.57 -64.61
C ALA A 214 57.98 -80.85 -63.40
N ALA A 215 57.62 -82.12 -63.15
CA ALA A 215 56.83 -82.53 -62.00
C ALA A 215 57.48 -82.15 -60.67
N LYS A 216 58.80 -82.36 -60.52
CA LYS A 216 59.56 -81.95 -59.32
C LYS A 216 59.57 -80.43 -59.14
N THR A 217 59.71 -79.65 -60.21
CA THR A 217 59.62 -78.18 -60.10
C THR A 217 58.22 -77.70 -59.72
N GLN A 218 57.16 -78.29 -60.29
CA GLN A 218 55.78 -78.01 -59.91
C GLN A 218 55.50 -78.40 -58.44
N GLU A 219 55.97 -79.57 -58.00
CA GLU A 219 55.86 -80.01 -56.62
C GLU A 219 56.57 -79.03 -55.67
N THR A 220 57.81 -78.61 -55.96
CA THR A 220 58.51 -77.60 -55.13
C THR A 220 57.81 -76.24 -55.12
N SER A 221 57.18 -75.84 -56.24
CA SER A 221 56.39 -74.61 -56.31
C SER A 221 55.11 -74.69 -55.47
N LEU A 222 54.41 -75.83 -55.52
CA LEU A 222 53.19 -76.07 -54.73
C LEU A 222 53.50 -76.21 -53.24
N ARG A 223 54.58 -76.91 -52.87
CA ARG A 223 55.08 -76.98 -51.49
C ARG A 223 55.40 -75.58 -50.96
N ARG A 224 56.13 -74.76 -51.72
CA ARG A 224 56.38 -73.36 -51.35
C ARG A 224 55.07 -72.56 -51.20
N GLN A 225 54.12 -72.70 -52.12
CA GLN A 225 52.83 -72.00 -51.99
C GLN A 225 52.05 -72.45 -50.75
N LEU A 226 52.12 -73.72 -50.37
CA LEU A 226 51.55 -74.23 -49.12
C LEU A 226 52.29 -73.68 -47.88
N GLU A 227 53.62 -73.55 -47.92
CA GLU A 227 54.42 -72.92 -46.87
C GLU A 227 54.09 -71.42 -46.72
N ASP A 228 54.05 -70.67 -47.83
CA ASP A 228 53.66 -69.25 -47.88
C ASP A 228 52.20 -69.05 -47.39
N LEU A 229 51.28 -69.99 -47.70
CA LEU A 229 49.90 -70.00 -47.18
C LEU A 229 49.80 -70.36 -45.69
N GLN A 230 50.61 -71.30 -45.21
CA GLN A 230 50.69 -71.65 -43.79
C GLN A 230 51.25 -70.49 -42.96
N LEU A 231 52.29 -69.82 -43.44
CA LEU A 231 52.90 -68.64 -42.79
C LEU A 231 51.94 -67.43 -42.78
N THR A 232 51.19 -67.21 -43.85
CA THR A 232 50.16 -66.15 -43.86
C THR A 232 49.01 -66.48 -42.92
N LEU A 233 48.52 -67.73 -42.91
CA LEU A 233 47.49 -68.20 -41.99
C LEU A 233 47.89 -68.06 -40.52
N THR A 234 49.09 -68.51 -40.12
CA THR A 234 49.57 -68.35 -38.74
C THR A 234 49.73 -66.87 -38.38
N SER A 235 50.29 -66.04 -39.27
CA SER A 235 50.41 -64.60 -39.01
C SER A 235 49.05 -63.90 -38.87
N LEU A 236 47.99 -64.42 -39.50
CA LEU A 236 46.62 -63.91 -39.34
C LEU A 236 46.03 -64.40 -38.02
N GLN A 237 46.19 -65.68 -37.68
CA GLN A 237 45.76 -66.23 -36.39
C GLN A 237 46.39 -65.47 -35.21
N GLU A 238 47.70 -65.19 -35.26
CA GLU A 238 48.40 -64.37 -34.27
C GLU A 238 47.81 -62.95 -34.16
N LYS A 239 47.54 -62.28 -35.29
CA LYS A 239 46.90 -60.94 -35.31
C LYS A 239 45.49 -60.97 -34.74
N HIS A 240 44.71 -62.04 -35.00
CA HIS A 240 43.37 -62.21 -34.45
C HIS A 240 43.42 -62.46 -32.94
N VAL A 241 44.27 -63.38 -32.46
CA VAL A 241 44.48 -63.64 -31.03
C VAL A 241 44.97 -62.38 -30.29
N TRP A 242 45.87 -61.61 -30.89
CA TRP A 242 46.36 -60.35 -30.32
C TRP A 242 45.25 -59.30 -30.19
N ARG A 243 44.43 -59.10 -31.24
CA ARG A 243 43.27 -58.19 -31.20
C ARG A 243 42.24 -58.64 -30.17
N GLU A 244 41.94 -59.93 -30.13
CA GLU A 244 40.99 -60.51 -29.17
C GLU A 244 41.49 -60.35 -27.72
N ALA A 245 42.80 -60.50 -27.49
CA ALA A 245 43.44 -60.23 -26.19
C ALA A 245 43.43 -58.74 -25.82
N GLN A 246 43.59 -57.82 -26.79
CA GLN A 246 43.40 -56.39 -26.58
C GLN A 246 41.94 -56.09 -26.17
N TRP A 247 40.96 -56.58 -26.92
CA TRP A 247 39.54 -56.33 -26.69
C TRP A 247 39.05 -56.91 -25.36
N ARG A 248 39.58 -58.08 -24.94
CA ARG A 248 39.34 -58.62 -23.59
C ARG A 248 39.82 -57.66 -22.50
N ARG A 249 41.03 -57.11 -22.62
CA ARG A 249 41.57 -56.14 -21.65
C ARG A 249 40.78 -54.85 -21.63
N GLU A 250 40.41 -54.30 -22.78
CA GLU A 250 39.58 -53.08 -22.88
C GLU A 250 38.19 -53.29 -22.24
N LEU A 251 37.61 -54.49 -22.38
CA LEU A 251 36.36 -54.89 -21.72
C LEU A 251 36.52 -55.09 -20.21
N GLU A 252 37.64 -55.65 -19.75
CA GLU A 252 37.97 -55.79 -18.31
C GLU A 252 38.21 -54.41 -17.66
N ASP A 253 38.95 -53.53 -18.33
CA ASP A 253 39.16 -52.13 -17.94
C ASP A 253 37.84 -51.35 -17.86
N ALA A 254 36.95 -51.53 -18.85
CA ALA A 254 35.64 -50.89 -18.86
C ALA A 254 34.77 -51.36 -17.69
N ARG A 255 34.73 -52.68 -17.42
CA ARG A 255 34.02 -53.26 -16.27
C ARG A 255 34.59 -52.80 -14.93
N GLY A 256 35.92 -52.74 -14.80
CA GLY A 256 36.57 -52.21 -13.59
C GLY A 256 36.22 -50.74 -13.33
N ARG A 257 36.02 -49.94 -14.39
CA ARG A 257 35.54 -48.55 -14.29
C ARG A 257 34.07 -48.47 -13.90
N THR A 258 33.19 -49.32 -14.46
CA THR A 258 31.77 -49.34 -14.06
C THR A 258 31.62 -49.80 -12.60
N GLU A 259 32.27 -50.89 -12.19
CA GLU A 259 32.26 -51.35 -10.79
C GLU A 259 32.75 -50.28 -9.79
N MET A 260 33.76 -49.49 -10.18
CA MET A 260 34.28 -48.41 -9.34
C MET A 260 33.31 -47.22 -9.25
N LEU A 261 32.63 -46.88 -10.35
CA LEU A 261 31.60 -45.85 -10.35
C LEU A 261 30.33 -46.30 -9.60
N GLU A 262 29.95 -47.57 -9.74
CA GLU A 262 28.86 -48.20 -8.99
C GLU A 262 29.14 -48.12 -7.48
N ARG A 263 30.25 -48.68 -7.00
CA ARG A 263 30.66 -48.59 -5.59
C ARG A 263 30.70 -47.15 -5.06
N ARG A 264 31.25 -46.21 -5.84
CA ARG A 264 31.28 -44.79 -5.46
C ARG A 264 29.87 -44.19 -5.37
N SER A 265 28.95 -44.59 -6.23
CA SER A 265 27.55 -44.15 -6.18
C SER A 265 26.77 -44.79 -5.02
N GLU A 266 27.06 -46.05 -4.67
CA GLU A 266 26.56 -46.72 -3.47
C GLU A 266 27.08 -46.04 -2.18
N GLU A 267 28.38 -45.72 -2.11
CA GLU A 267 29.00 -44.96 -1.02
C GLU A 267 28.34 -43.58 -0.85
N LEU A 268 28.12 -42.85 -1.95
CA LEU A 268 27.42 -41.57 -1.94
C LEU A 268 25.96 -41.76 -1.49
N ALA A 269 25.23 -42.73 -2.02
CA ALA A 269 23.85 -43.03 -1.64
C ALA A 269 23.71 -43.45 -0.17
N ALA A 270 24.71 -44.13 0.40
CA ALA A 270 24.78 -44.46 1.83
C ALA A 270 25.10 -43.23 2.70
N SER A 271 25.94 -42.30 2.21
CA SER A 271 26.32 -41.08 2.95
C SER A 271 25.22 -39.99 2.99
N ILE A 272 24.38 -39.91 1.96
CA ILE A 272 23.30 -38.91 1.86
C ILE A 272 22.34 -38.97 3.06
N PRO A 273 21.83 -40.15 3.49
CA PRO A 273 21.06 -40.29 4.72
C PRO A 273 21.73 -39.68 5.96
N ASP A 274 23.04 -39.85 6.14
CA ASP A 274 23.72 -39.43 7.37
C ASP A 274 24.01 -37.92 7.41
N VAL A 275 24.12 -37.26 6.24
CA VAL A 275 24.15 -35.79 6.14
C VAL A 275 22.74 -35.19 6.24
N THR A 276 21.74 -35.83 5.63
CA THR A 276 20.36 -35.28 5.57
C THR A 276 19.55 -35.49 6.84
N ARG A 277 19.66 -36.64 7.53
CA ARG A 277 18.95 -36.92 8.79
C ARG A 277 19.14 -35.86 9.89
N PRO A 278 20.38 -35.39 10.22
CA PRO A 278 20.55 -34.36 11.24
C PRO A 278 19.97 -33.02 10.80
N LEU A 279 20.10 -32.64 9.52
CA LEU A 279 19.51 -31.42 8.98
C LEU A 279 17.98 -31.47 8.99
N MET A 280 17.36 -32.60 8.60
CA MET A 280 15.91 -32.78 8.70
C MET A 280 15.41 -32.70 10.15
N ARG A 281 16.11 -33.33 11.10
CA ARG A 281 15.79 -33.20 12.55
C ARG A 281 15.93 -31.76 13.04
N GLN A 282 16.91 -31.01 12.56
CA GLN A 282 17.09 -29.60 12.87
C GLN A 282 15.97 -28.73 12.26
N ILE A 283 15.56 -29.01 11.02
CA ILE A 283 14.43 -28.34 10.36
C ILE A 283 13.14 -28.63 11.12
N GLU A 284 12.84 -29.89 11.46
CA GLU A 284 11.67 -30.24 12.27
C GLU A 284 11.70 -29.56 13.67
N ALA A 285 12.87 -29.49 14.31
CA ALA A 285 13.01 -28.84 15.62
C ALA A 285 12.80 -27.31 15.52
N LEU A 286 13.29 -26.67 14.47
CA LEU A 286 13.05 -25.26 14.18
C LEU A 286 11.58 -24.99 13.82
N GLN A 287 10.93 -25.88 13.06
CA GLN A 287 9.51 -25.80 12.74
C GLN A 287 8.64 -25.97 13.99
N ARG A 288 8.93 -26.94 14.87
CA ARG A 288 8.27 -27.09 16.18
C ARG A 288 8.45 -25.84 17.04
N GLN A 289 9.68 -25.31 17.14
CA GLN A 289 9.96 -24.07 17.87
C GLN A 289 9.25 -22.84 17.26
N GLN A 290 9.07 -22.79 15.93
CA GLN A 290 8.29 -21.74 15.28
C GLN A 290 6.80 -21.86 15.59
N GLY A 291 6.23 -23.07 15.55
CA GLY A 291 4.85 -23.33 15.96
C GLY A 291 4.60 -22.97 17.43
N GLU A 292 5.44 -23.43 18.36
CA GLU A 292 5.38 -23.08 19.79
C GLU A 292 5.43 -21.55 20.01
N ARG A 293 6.24 -20.83 19.22
CA ARG A 293 6.32 -19.35 19.27
C ARG A 293 5.09 -18.67 18.68
N GLN A 294 4.48 -19.23 17.64
CA GLN A 294 3.23 -18.73 17.04
C GLN A 294 2.06 -18.94 18.02
N GLU A 295 1.90 -20.14 18.57
CA GLU A 295 0.88 -20.44 19.59
C GLU A 295 1.04 -19.55 20.84
N ALA A 296 2.29 -19.32 21.30
CA ALA A 296 2.57 -18.41 22.41
C ALA A 296 2.27 -16.94 22.06
N ALA A 297 2.53 -16.50 20.82
CA ALA A 297 2.16 -15.16 20.36
C ALA A 297 0.64 -14.99 20.30
N GLU A 298 -0.09 -15.91 19.67
CA GLU A 298 -1.55 -15.90 19.63
C GLU A 298 -2.18 -15.92 21.04
N ALA A 299 -1.60 -16.69 21.98
CA ALA A 299 -2.05 -16.72 23.36
C ALA A 299 -1.83 -15.38 24.09
N LEU A 300 -0.71 -14.70 23.82
CA LEU A 300 -0.44 -13.36 24.34
C LEU A 300 -1.33 -12.30 23.70
N GLU A 301 -1.62 -12.40 22.41
CA GLU A 301 -2.56 -11.53 21.69
C GLU A 301 -3.98 -11.68 22.23
N ARG A 302 -4.50 -12.91 22.35
CA ARG A 302 -5.81 -13.19 22.97
C ARG A 302 -5.88 -12.66 24.41
N ALA A 303 -4.82 -12.84 25.21
CA ALA A 303 -4.76 -12.29 26.57
C ALA A 303 -4.69 -10.75 26.60
N GLN A 304 -4.14 -10.10 25.57
CA GLN A 304 -4.18 -8.64 25.42
C GLN A 304 -5.56 -8.15 24.95
N GLU A 305 -6.19 -8.82 23.98
CA GLU A 305 -7.58 -8.55 23.58
C GLU A 305 -8.54 -8.64 24.76
N GLU A 306 -8.43 -9.68 25.60
CA GLU A 306 -9.27 -9.83 26.79
C GLU A 306 -9.05 -8.69 27.80
N ARG A 307 -7.81 -8.26 28.00
CA ARG A 307 -7.49 -7.10 28.86
C ARG A 307 -8.04 -5.79 28.29
N ILE A 308 -7.96 -5.59 26.97
CA ILE A 308 -8.55 -4.44 26.28
C ILE A 308 -10.08 -4.46 26.44
N ARG A 309 -10.74 -5.58 26.13
CA ARG A 309 -12.19 -5.76 26.32
C ARG A 309 -12.64 -5.55 27.77
N GLN A 310 -11.82 -5.94 28.76
CA GLN A 310 -12.08 -5.67 30.18
C GLN A 310 -11.94 -4.18 30.52
N ALA A 311 -10.89 -3.51 30.04
CA ALA A 311 -10.69 -2.08 30.24
C ALA A 311 -11.76 -1.23 29.53
N GLU A 312 -12.22 -1.63 28.34
CA GLU A 312 -13.33 -0.99 27.61
C GLU A 312 -14.65 -1.11 28.36
N ARG A 313 -14.95 -2.27 28.95
CA ARG A 313 -16.12 -2.46 29.82
C ARG A 313 -16.04 -1.56 31.06
N GLN A 314 -14.92 -1.57 31.77
CA GLN A 314 -14.68 -0.68 32.91
C GLN A 314 -14.82 0.80 32.54
N ARG A 315 -14.39 1.19 31.34
CA ARG A 315 -14.57 2.56 30.82
C ARG A 315 -16.04 2.87 30.56
N ALA A 316 -16.78 1.95 29.95
CA ALA A 316 -18.21 2.11 29.68
C ALA A 316 -19.04 2.17 30.99
N ASP A 317 -18.72 1.34 31.98
CA ASP A 317 -19.34 1.35 33.31
C ASP A 317 -19.05 2.68 34.04
N ALA A 318 -17.81 3.19 33.94
CA ALA A 318 -17.43 4.49 34.49
C ALA A 318 -18.09 5.67 33.77
N GLU A 319 -18.21 5.62 32.43
CA GLU A 319 -18.98 6.61 31.66
C GLU A 319 -20.48 6.60 32.03
N ALA A 320 -21.07 5.43 32.26
CA ALA A 320 -22.45 5.31 32.70
C ALA A 320 -22.64 5.88 34.12
N ALA A 321 -21.75 5.56 35.05
CA ALA A 321 -21.75 6.11 36.40
C ALA A 321 -21.57 7.64 36.40
N LEU A 322 -20.69 8.18 35.54
CA LEU A 322 -20.50 9.61 35.37
C LEU A 322 -21.79 10.30 34.89
N ARG A 323 -22.47 9.76 33.87
CA ARG A 323 -23.74 10.31 33.37
C ARG A 323 -24.84 10.33 34.43
N ILE A 324 -24.89 9.33 35.32
CA ILE A 324 -25.82 9.30 36.46
C ILE A 324 -25.45 10.37 37.49
N ALA A 325 -24.16 10.54 37.78
CA ALA A 325 -23.68 11.60 38.68
C ALA A 325 -23.94 13.01 38.12
N GLU A 326 -23.77 13.21 36.80
CA GLU A 326 -24.11 14.45 36.10
C GLU A 326 -25.61 14.76 36.16
N GLN A 327 -26.47 13.75 35.96
CA GLN A 327 -27.92 13.88 36.12
C GLN A 327 -28.28 14.33 37.54
N HIS A 328 -27.76 13.67 38.58
CA HIS A 328 -28.00 14.07 39.96
C HIS A 328 -27.40 15.44 40.32
N ALA A 329 -26.28 15.84 39.72
CA ALA A 329 -25.73 17.18 39.88
C ALA A 329 -26.64 18.26 39.27
N VAL A 330 -27.25 17.99 38.11
CA VAL A 330 -28.25 18.86 37.48
C VAL A 330 -29.53 18.92 38.33
N GLU A 331 -30.04 17.79 38.83
CA GLU A 331 -31.17 17.76 39.77
C GLU A 331 -30.89 18.57 41.05
N ALA A 332 -29.70 18.43 41.63
CA ALA A 332 -29.28 19.16 42.81
C ALA A 332 -29.19 20.68 42.54
N ALA A 333 -28.60 21.07 41.40
CA ALA A 333 -28.53 22.48 40.98
C ALA A 333 -29.93 23.09 40.76
N GLN A 334 -30.86 22.34 40.17
CA GLN A 334 -32.26 22.77 40.02
C GLN A 334 -32.96 22.96 41.38
N ARG A 335 -32.77 22.03 42.33
CA ARG A 335 -33.30 22.14 43.70
C ARG A 335 -32.68 23.33 44.46
N LEU A 336 -31.38 23.57 44.31
CA LEU A 336 -30.71 24.75 44.89
C LEU A 336 -31.27 26.06 44.32
N LEU A 337 -31.45 26.16 43.00
CA LEU A 337 -32.06 27.33 42.36
C LEU A 337 -33.50 27.57 42.83
N GLN A 338 -34.29 26.51 43.01
CA GLN A 338 -35.62 26.58 43.60
C GLN A 338 -35.57 27.11 45.04
N LEU A 339 -34.73 26.53 45.91
CA LEU A 339 -34.55 26.96 47.30
C LEU A 339 -34.01 28.41 47.41
N GLU A 340 -33.11 28.83 46.52
CA GLU A 340 -32.66 30.23 46.44
C GLU A 340 -33.81 31.17 46.06
N SER A 341 -34.63 30.82 45.05
CA SER A 341 -35.78 31.64 44.66
C SER A 341 -36.83 31.75 45.77
N GLN A 342 -37.07 30.67 46.51
CA GLN A 342 -37.92 30.66 47.70
C GLN A 342 -37.32 31.53 48.81
N SER A 343 -36.03 31.39 49.11
CA SER A 343 -35.34 32.21 50.12
C SER A 343 -35.36 33.71 49.77
N ARG A 344 -35.26 34.07 48.49
CA ARG A 344 -35.41 35.45 48.00
C ARG A 344 -36.86 35.96 48.13
N ALA A 345 -37.85 35.10 47.90
CA ALA A 345 -39.27 35.44 48.11
C ALA A 345 -39.58 35.65 49.61
N ASP A 346 -39.16 34.72 50.46
CA ASP A 346 -39.19 34.82 51.93
C ASP A 346 -38.57 36.12 52.44
N ALA A 347 -37.38 36.47 51.92
CA ALA A 347 -36.69 37.69 52.31
C ALA A 347 -37.47 38.95 51.90
N ALA A 348 -38.05 38.97 50.69
CA ALA A 348 -38.89 40.06 50.22
C ALA A 348 -40.21 40.16 51.01
N GLU A 349 -40.82 39.04 51.41
CA GLU A 349 -42.01 39.04 52.26
C GLU A 349 -41.68 39.53 53.68
N ARG A 350 -40.60 39.05 54.29
CA ARG A 350 -40.10 39.55 55.59
C ARG A 350 -39.82 41.05 55.55
N GLN A 351 -39.27 41.56 54.45
CA GLN A 351 -39.05 43.00 54.24
C GLN A 351 -40.38 43.78 54.15
N ARG A 352 -41.38 43.26 53.43
CA ARG A 352 -42.74 43.87 53.38
C ARG A 352 -43.40 43.88 54.75
N VAL A 353 -43.37 42.76 55.48
CA VAL A 353 -43.94 42.64 56.83
C VAL A 353 -43.24 43.58 57.82
N ALA A 354 -41.92 43.74 57.71
CA ALA A 354 -41.18 44.73 58.51
C ALA A 354 -41.63 46.17 58.18
N GLN A 355 -41.77 46.51 56.90
CA GLN A 355 -42.26 47.83 56.47
C GLN A 355 -43.69 48.13 56.99
N GLU A 356 -44.61 47.16 56.93
CA GLU A 356 -45.96 47.35 57.49
C GLU A 356 -45.95 47.43 59.02
N ARG A 357 -45.13 46.61 59.70
CA ARG A 357 -44.96 46.70 61.16
C ARG A 357 -44.47 48.08 61.58
N ASP A 358 -43.49 48.63 60.86
CA ASP A 358 -42.88 49.92 61.20
C ASP A 358 -43.83 51.09 60.87
N ARG A 359 -44.62 50.99 59.79
CA ARG A 359 -45.76 51.89 59.51
C ARG A 359 -46.80 51.87 60.63
N VAL A 360 -47.19 50.68 61.11
CA VAL A 360 -48.14 50.52 62.22
C VAL A 360 -47.56 51.08 63.53
N ALA A 361 -46.27 50.88 63.79
CA ALA A 361 -45.59 51.47 64.95
C ALA A 361 -45.52 53.01 64.89
N GLU A 362 -45.30 53.59 63.70
CA GLU A 362 -45.43 55.04 63.51
C GLU A 362 -46.86 55.54 63.72
N ALA A 363 -47.86 54.84 63.20
CA ALA A 363 -49.27 55.20 63.37
C ALA A 363 -49.69 55.12 64.84
N ALA A 364 -49.25 54.08 65.56
CA ALA A 364 -49.47 53.93 67.00
C ALA A 364 -48.83 55.08 67.79
N ARG A 365 -47.56 55.43 67.53
CA ARG A 365 -46.89 56.59 68.16
C ARG A 365 -47.60 57.91 67.89
N LYS A 366 -48.12 58.12 66.67
CA LYS A 366 -48.88 59.32 66.31
C LYS A 366 -50.23 59.37 67.03
N ALA A 367 -50.90 58.23 67.21
CA ALA A 367 -52.14 58.12 67.98
C ALA A 367 -51.91 58.30 69.49
N GLU A 368 -50.83 57.75 70.04
CA GLU A 368 -50.39 57.92 71.43
C GLU A 368 -50.10 59.39 71.74
N GLN A 369 -49.29 60.08 70.91
CA GLN A 369 -49.05 61.51 71.03
C GLN A 369 -50.31 62.37 70.84
N ALA A 370 -51.30 61.91 70.08
CA ALA A 370 -52.60 62.60 69.96
C ALA A 370 -53.43 62.41 71.24
N ALA A 371 -53.44 61.21 71.82
CA ALA A 371 -54.10 60.93 73.10
C ALA A 371 -53.46 61.73 74.25
N GLU A 372 -52.13 61.82 74.32
CA GLU A 372 -51.39 62.65 75.28
C GLU A 372 -51.74 64.14 75.18
N ARG A 373 -51.96 64.66 73.96
CA ARG A 373 -52.41 66.05 73.78
C ARG A 373 -53.85 66.24 74.26
N MET A 374 -54.75 65.33 73.89
CA MET A 374 -56.16 65.38 74.31
C MET A 374 -56.31 65.25 75.83
N THR A 375 -55.49 64.44 76.50
CA THR A 375 -55.50 64.36 77.98
C THR A 375 -54.92 65.63 78.61
N GLN A 376 -53.82 66.19 78.09
CA GLN A 376 -53.30 67.48 78.56
C GLN A 376 -54.28 68.63 78.37
N GLU A 377 -55.00 68.68 77.25
CA GLU A 377 -56.04 69.68 76.98
C GLU A 377 -57.24 69.52 77.92
N TRP A 378 -57.65 68.27 78.19
CA TRP A 378 -58.69 67.96 79.17
C TRP A 378 -58.28 68.29 80.61
N GLU A 379 -57.02 68.04 80.99
CA GLU A 379 -56.47 68.43 82.30
C GLU A 379 -56.40 69.95 82.48
N ARG A 380 -56.01 70.69 81.44
CA ARG A 380 -56.05 72.16 81.42
C ARG A 380 -57.48 72.67 81.56
N ALA A 381 -58.41 72.16 80.76
CA ALA A 381 -59.82 72.51 80.88
C ALA A 381 -60.40 72.16 82.27
N GLN A 382 -60.01 71.02 82.87
CA GLN A 382 -60.35 70.70 84.26
C GLN A 382 -59.77 71.71 85.25
N ALA A 383 -58.52 72.13 85.09
CA ALA A 383 -57.89 73.11 85.97
C ALA A 383 -58.58 74.49 85.84
N GLU A 384 -58.93 74.91 84.64
CA GLU A 384 -59.69 76.13 84.35
C GLU A 384 -61.10 76.07 84.97
N TRP A 385 -61.83 74.97 84.79
CA TRP A 385 -63.14 74.76 85.42
C TRP A 385 -63.07 74.71 86.96
N ARG A 386 -62.00 74.15 87.54
CA ARG A 386 -61.78 74.18 88.99
C ARG A 386 -61.52 75.61 89.48
N GLN A 387 -60.62 76.35 88.81
CA GLN A 387 -60.35 77.76 89.13
C GLN A 387 -61.61 78.62 89.00
N GLU A 388 -62.42 78.43 87.96
CA GLU A 388 -63.65 79.22 87.79
C GLU A 388 -64.72 78.83 88.82
N ARG A 389 -64.82 77.55 89.19
CA ARG A 389 -65.68 77.12 90.31
C ARG A 389 -65.21 77.72 91.64
N GLU A 390 -63.90 77.82 91.88
CA GLU A 390 -63.32 78.44 93.07
C GLU A 390 -63.54 79.96 93.08
N ARG A 391 -63.38 80.64 91.94
CA ARG A 391 -63.75 82.07 91.76
C ARG A 391 -65.23 82.28 92.07
N LEU A 392 -66.12 81.50 91.45
CA LEU A 392 -67.56 81.56 91.68
C LEU A 392 -67.94 81.26 93.13
N SER A 393 -67.28 80.30 93.79
CA SER A 393 -67.50 80.04 95.22
C SER A 393 -67.03 81.21 96.08
N SER A 394 -65.88 81.83 95.80
CA SER A 394 -65.40 83.01 96.52
C SER A 394 -66.29 84.25 96.29
N LEU A 395 -66.92 84.38 95.12
CA LEU A 395 -67.91 85.39 94.83
C LEU A 395 -69.23 85.11 95.55
N ALA A 396 -69.70 83.86 95.57
CA ALA A 396 -70.89 83.44 96.32
C ALA A 396 -70.69 83.60 97.85
N GLU A 397 -69.49 83.34 98.37
CA GLU A 397 -69.12 83.61 99.76
C GLU A 397 -69.11 85.10 100.07
N ARG A 398 -68.56 85.94 99.18
CA ARG A 398 -68.60 87.42 99.31
C ARG A 398 -70.04 87.95 99.26
N GLU A 399 -70.87 87.45 98.35
CA GLU A 399 -72.29 87.82 98.30
C GLU A 399 -73.08 87.26 99.49
N GLN A 400 -72.77 86.07 100.00
CA GLN A 400 -73.38 85.57 101.23
C GLN A 400 -72.92 86.37 102.46
N GLN A 401 -71.67 86.84 102.51
CA GLN A 401 -71.18 87.74 103.56
C GLN A 401 -71.85 89.12 103.46
N ARG A 402 -72.00 89.68 102.26
CA ARG A 402 -72.77 90.92 102.01
C ARG A 402 -74.23 90.75 102.40
N ALA A 403 -74.87 89.64 102.05
CA ALA A 403 -76.25 89.32 102.41
C ALA A 403 -76.41 89.09 103.92
N LYS A 404 -75.43 88.48 104.60
CA LYS A 404 -75.39 88.37 106.07
C LYS A 404 -75.25 89.75 106.72
N GLN A 405 -74.32 90.58 106.26
CA GLN A 405 -74.14 91.96 106.75
C GLN A 405 -75.38 92.83 106.50
N ALA A 406 -76.04 92.68 105.35
CA ALA A 406 -77.29 93.36 105.03
C ALA A 406 -78.47 92.84 105.88
N ALA A 407 -78.55 91.53 106.13
CA ALA A 407 -79.53 90.94 107.03
C ALA A 407 -79.29 91.34 108.49
N GLU A 408 -78.05 91.42 108.95
CA GLU A 408 -77.66 91.93 110.27
C GLU A 408 -77.95 93.42 110.42
N ALA A 409 -77.73 94.22 109.36
CA ALA A 409 -78.14 95.62 109.32
C ALA A 409 -79.68 95.76 109.39
N LEU A 410 -80.42 94.99 108.59
CA LEU A 410 -81.89 94.92 108.63
C LEU A 410 -82.40 94.39 109.97
N GLN A 411 -81.67 93.51 110.65
CA GLN A 411 -82.00 93.02 112.00
C GLN A 411 -81.76 94.11 113.06
N GLN A 412 -80.69 94.90 112.93
CA GLN A 412 -80.44 96.06 113.79
C GLN A 412 -81.45 97.18 113.54
N GLU A 413 -81.84 97.41 112.29
CA GLU A 413 -82.89 98.36 111.93
C GLU A 413 -84.27 97.87 112.41
N SER A 414 -84.61 96.59 112.25
CA SER A 414 -85.89 96.05 112.73
C SER A 414 -85.96 96.04 114.26
N VAL A 415 -84.86 95.81 114.98
CA VAL A 415 -84.81 95.97 116.45
C VAL A 415 -84.94 97.44 116.86
N ARG A 416 -84.29 98.38 116.16
CA ARG A 416 -84.47 99.84 116.39
C ARG A 416 -85.89 100.32 116.07
N GLN A 417 -86.51 99.77 115.04
CA GLN A 417 -87.89 100.05 114.65
C GLN A 417 -88.87 99.42 115.65
N ALA A 418 -88.64 98.18 116.10
CA ALA A 418 -89.45 97.52 117.12
C ALA A 418 -89.39 98.24 118.48
N ALA A 419 -88.23 98.77 118.87
CA ALA A 419 -88.10 99.64 120.04
C ALA A 419 -88.99 100.90 119.91
N ARG A 420 -88.91 101.60 118.76
CA ARG A 420 -89.81 102.73 118.44
C ARG A 420 -91.29 102.33 118.40
N CYS A 421 -91.63 101.16 117.87
CA CYS A 421 -93.01 100.67 117.86
C CYS A 421 -93.52 100.38 119.27
N GLY A 422 -92.71 99.78 120.15
CA GLY A 422 -93.10 99.52 121.55
C GLY A 422 -93.21 100.79 122.43
N GLU A 423 -92.65 101.91 121.97
CA GLU A 423 -92.91 103.26 122.50
C GLU A 423 -94.23 103.81 121.94
N LEU A 424 -94.38 103.82 120.61
CA LEU A 424 -95.57 104.34 119.91
C LEU A 424 -96.85 103.55 120.19
N GLU A 425 -96.79 102.24 120.45
CA GLU A 425 -97.96 101.41 120.80
C GLU A 425 -98.57 101.81 122.15
N ARG A 426 -97.79 102.38 123.07
CA ARG A 426 -98.32 102.96 124.32
C ARG A 426 -99.07 104.26 124.06
N GLU A 427 -98.59 105.08 123.13
CA GLU A 427 -99.22 106.35 122.76
C GLU A 427 -100.45 106.14 121.86
N LEU A 428 -100.47 105.09 121.03
CA LEU A 428 -101.57 104.80 120.12
C LEU A 428 -102.84 104.32 120.82
N ALA A 429 -102.73 103.75 122.03
CA ALA A 429 -103.88 103.29 122.82
C ALA A 429 -104.82 104.44 123.24
N GLU A 430 -104.27 105.64 123.48
CA GLU A 430 -105.05 106.86 123.74
C GLU A 430 -105.48 107.59 122.44
N ALA A 431 -104.86 107.25 121.30
CA ALA A 431 -104.97 107.97 120.03
C ALA A 431 -106.22 107.66 119.18
N ARG A 432 -107.25 107.04 119.78
CA ARG A 432 -108.65 106.96 119.29
C ARG A 432 -108.88 106.06 118.06
N SER A 433 -109.98 105.30 117.99
CA SER A 433 -111.35 105.80 117.81
C SER A 433 -111.57 106.72 116.57
N ARG A 434 -110.69 106.66 115.56
CA ARG A 434 -110.83 107.40 114.28
C ARG A 434 -110.42 106.56 113.06
N LEU A 435 -111.37 106.39 112.13
CA LEU A 435 -111.24 106.30 110.66
C LEU A 435 -110.03 105.50 110.09
N ALA A 436 -110.16 104.25 109.62
CA ALA A 436 -110.89 103.76 108.44
C ALA A 436 -110.28 104.07 107.05
N THR A 437 -110.19 103.01 106.22
CA THR A 437 -110.22 102.97 104.73
C THR A 437 -109.12 103.61 103.86
N ALA A 438 -108.34 102.71 103.23
CA ALA A 438 -108.29 102.47 101.77
C ALA A 438 -107.30 103.21 100.83
N THR A 439 -106.91 102.47 99.78
CA THR A 439 -106.42 102.88 98.43
C THR A 439 -105.07 103.61 98.29
N ALA A 440 -104.33 103.55 97.16
CA ALA A 440 -104.20 102.57 96.05
C ALA A 440 -103.11 103.04 95.05
N SER A 441 -102.78 102.22 94.03
CA SER A 441 -102.15 102.62 92.75
C SER A 441 -100.63 102.97 92.81
N ARG A 442 -99.79 102.90 91.75
CA ARG A 442 -99.80 102.36 90.35
C ARG A 442 -98.30 102.35 89.83
N PRO A 443 -97.93 102.03 88.57
CA PRO A 443 -97.81 100.66 88.00
C PRO A 443 -96.51 100.49 87.12
N ALA A 444 -96.56 99.57 86.13
CA ALA A 444 -95.92 99.66 84.78
C ALA A 444 -94.43 99.31 84.55
N LEU A 445 -93.97 98.87 83.35
CA LEU A 445 -94.59 98.23 82.13
C LEU A 445 -93.47 97.70 81.16
N GLN A 446 -93.71 96.57 80.45
CA GLN A 446 -93.15 96.17 79.10
C GLN A 446 -91.60 96.05 78.94
N SER A 447 -90.91 95.59 77.87
CA SER A 447 -91.13 95.11 76.46
C SER A 447 -90.15 93.93 76.14
N ALA A 448 -90.14 93.09 75.07
CA ALA A 448 -90.90 92.85 73.81
C ALA A 448 -90.16 93.10 72.45
N GLU A 449 -90.03 92.03 71.61
CA GLU A 449 -89.94 91.97 70.11
C GLU A 449 -88.68 92.50 69.31
N THR A 450 -88.31 92.11 68.06
CA THR A 450 -88.63 90.97 67.10
C THR A 450 -87.56 90.71 65.98
N THR A 451 -87.30 89.42 65.64
CA THR A 451 -86.83 88.81 64.33
C THR A 451 -85.54 89.36 63.60
N THR A 452 -85.09 89.08 62.34
CA THR A 452 -85.62 88.39 61.10
C THR A 452 -84.53 88.04 60.01
N THR A 453 -84.79 87.07 59.09
CA THR A 453 -84.49 87.06 57.61
C THR A 453 -83.14 86.60 56.91
N LYS A 454 -83.23 85.50 56.13
CA LYS A 454 -82.75 85.11 54.72
C LYS A 454 -81.30 85.20 54.11
N GLN A 455 -80.95 84.08 53.42
CA GLN A 455 -80.31 83.87 52.07
C GLN A 455 -78.81 84.18 51.77
N ALA A 456 -78.30 83.70 50.60
CA ALA A 456 -76.88 83.59 50.16
C ALA A 456 -76.62 84.13 48.73
N PRO A 457 -75.34 84.34 48.28
CA PRO A 457 -74.80 83.57 47.12
C PRO A 457 -73.25 83.33 47.15
N GLN A 458 -72.56 83.37 45.99
CA GLN A 458 -71.18 82.87 45.70
C GLN A 458 -70.08 83.97 45.56
N PHE A 459 -68.81 83.53 45.36
CA PHE A 459 -67.74 84.04 44.44
C PHE A 459 -66.36 84.49 45.02
N ALA A 460 -65.27 84.00 44.38
CA ALA A 460 -63.90 84.56 44.17
C ALA A 460 -62.83 84.82 45.28
N SER A 461 -61.78 83.96 45.25
CA SER A 461 -60.39 84.25 44.79
C SER A 461 -59.26 84.78 45.73
N ARG A 462 -58.00 84.45 45.35
CA ARG A 462 -56.66 84.92 45.84
C ARG A 462 -56.26 84.48 47.27
N HIS A 463 -54.99 84.36 47.69
CA HIS A 463 -53.61 84.46 47.14
C HIS A 463 -52.70 83.64 48.13
N ASP A 464 -51.50 83.10 47.86
CA ASP A 464 -50.72 82.77 46.65
C ASP A 464 -49.55 81.78 47.05
N GLY A 465 -48.63 81.36 46.16
CA GLY A 465 -47.49 80.49 46.55
C GLY A 465 -46.60 79.90 45.44
N TYR A 466 -45.35 80.38 45.34
CA TYR A 466 -44.35 80.13 44.28
C TYR A 466 -43.65 78.75 44.26
N ALA A 467 -42.96 78.51 43.13
CA ALA A 467 -41.95 77.47 42.82
C ALA A 467 -42.49 76.05 42.52
N LEU A 468 -41.86 75.26 41.63
CA LEU A 468 -40.58 75.42 40.91
C LEU A 468 -40.73 74.96 39.45
N ASP A 469 -40.15 75.71 38.50
CA ASP A 469 -39.98 75.33 37.09
C ASP A 469 -38.49 75.17 36.80
N ASP A 470 -37.99 73.93 36.79
CA ASP A 470 -36.60 73.60 36.43
C ASP A 470 -36.42 72.11 36.05
N ILE A 471 -36.85 71.74 34.83
CA ILE A 471 -36.34 70.54 34.12
C ILE A 471 -36.19 70.87 32.62
N SER A 472 -35.28 71.78 32.28
CA SER A 472 -34.96 72.10 30.87
C SER A 472 -33.57 71.60 30.44
N ASP A 473 -32.54 71.82 31.27
CA ASP A 473 -31.14 71.61 30.86
C ASP A 473 -30.68 70.13 30.89
N ALA A 474 -31.34 69.28 31.68
CA ALA A 474 -31.05 67.83 31.71
C ALA A 474 -31.33 67.12 30.37
N SER A 475 -32.19 67.71 29.52
CA SER A 475 -32.64 67.12 28.26
C SER A 475 -31.51 66.94 27.25
N HIS A 476 -30.55 67.89 27.21
CA HIS A 476 -29.41 67.81 26.29
C HIS A 476 -28.37 66.77 26.68
N SER A 477 -28.05 66.61 27.98
CA SER A 477 -27.14 65.52 28.40
C SER A 477 -27.75 64.15 28.11
N PHE A 478 -29.03 63.94 28.49
CA PHE A 478 -29.70 62.67 28.25
C PHE A 478 -29.83 62.33 26.76
N ALA A 479 -30.15 63.32 25.91
CA ALA A 479 -30.14 63.13 24.46
C ALA A 479 -28.75 62.73 23.93
N HIS A 480 -27.69 63.39 24.40
CA HIS A 480 -26.32 63.14 23.92
C HIS A 480 -25.75 61.80 24.42
N ASP A 481 -26.13 61.34 25.62
CA ASP A 481 -25.83 60.00 26.12
C ASP A 481 -26.62 58.91 25.36
N VAL A 482 -27.90 59.13 25.06
CA VAL A 482 -28.71 58.23 24.23
C VAL A 482 -28.18 58.16 22.80
N GLU A 483 -27.69 59.26 22.24
CA GLU A 483 -27.06 59.29 20.92
C GLU A 483 -25.69 58.59 20.92
N ARG A 484 -24.86 58.76 21.96
CA ARG A 484 -23.63 57.97 22.14
C ARG A 484 -23.94 56.47 22.25
N LEU A 485 -24.96 56.08 23.01
CA LEU A 485 -25.39 54.68 23.14
C LEU A 485 -25.93 54.10 21.82
N ARG A 486 -26.58 54.91 20.98
CA ARG A 486 -27.00 54.51 19.62
C ARG A 486 -25.80 54.32 18.68
N LEU A 487 -24.81 55.21 18.75
CA LEU A 487 -23.56 55.07 18.00
C LEU A 487 -22.76 53.85 18.46
N GLU A 488 -22.65 53.59 19.77
CA GLU A 488 -22.06 52.37 20.32
C GLU A 488 -22.82 51.11 19.88
N GLN A 489 -24.16 51.13 19.86
CA GLN A 489 -24.95 50.03 19.30
C GLN A 489 -24.67 49.82 17.81
N GLN A 490 -24.60 50.88 17.00
CA GLN A 490 -24.24 50.76 15.58
C GLN A 490 -22.81 50.22 15.39
N GLN A 491 -21.85 50.63 16.22
CA GLN A 491 -20.49 50.11 16.18
C GLN A 491 -20.43 48.62 16.54
N ARG A 492 -21.13 48.19 17.60
CA ARG A 492 -21.23 46.76 17.99
C ARG A 492 -22.03 45.94 16.97
N ALA A 493 -23.04 46.53 16.32
CA ALA A 493 -23.77 45.91 15.21
C ALA A 493 -22.87 45.72 13.98
N ALA A 494 -22.07 46.72 13.62
CA ALA A 494 -21.08 46.62 12.54
C ALA A 494 -19.98 45.58 12.85
N GLN A 495 -19.49 45.53 14.09
CA GLN A 495 -18.52 44.52 14.55
C GLN A 495 -19.12 43.10 14.50
N THR A 496 -20.35 42.90 14.96
CA THR A 496 -21.02 41.59 14.89
C THR A 496 -21.38 41.19 13.45
N ALA A 497 -21.66 42.14 12.56
CA ALA A 497 -21.79 41.88 11.13
C ALA A 497 -20.46 41.45 10.49
N ALA A 498 -19.36 42.16 10.78
CA ALA A 498 -18.02 41.83 10.28
C ALA A 498 -17.50 40.47 10.80
N LEU A 499 -17.79 40.13 12.06
CA LEU A 499 -17.49 38.81 12.61
C LEU A 499 -18.33 37.71 11.95
N ARG A 500 -19.61 37.98 11.61
CA ARG A 500 -20.46 37.03 10.88
C ARG A 500 -19.97 36.77 9.45
N THR A 501 -19.51 37.77 8.71
CA THR A 501 -18.91 37.53 7.39
C THR A 501 -17.60 36.77 7.50
N GLN A 502 -16.72 37.10 8.46
CA GLN A 502 -15.51 36.31 8.72
C GLN A 502 -15.81 34.85 9.08
N LEU A 503 -16.90 34.59 9.82
CA LEU A 503 -17.35 33.23 10.15
C LEU A 503 -17.84 32.49 8.88
N ALA A 504 -18.71 33.13 8.08
CA ALA A 504 -19.20 32.57 6.82
C ALA A 504 -18.07 32.30 5.80
N ASP A 505 -17.07 33.17 5.72
CA ASP A 505 -15.90 32.96 4.85
C ASP A 505 -14.98 31.85 5.37
N ARG A 506 -14.89 31.67 6.69
CA ARG A 506 -14.23 30.49 7.28
C ARG A 506 -15.00 29.21 7.02
N GLU A 507 -16.32 29.20 7.16
CA GLU A 507 -17.19 28.07 6.83
C GLU A 507 -17.06 27.67 5.36
N ARG A 508 -17.08 28.65 4.44
CA ARG A 508 -16.79 28.43 3.00
C ARG A 508 -15.41 27.82 2.78
N SER A 509 -14.37 28.31 3.47
CA SER A 509 -13.02 27.74 3.35
C SER A 509 -12.93 26.31 3.89
N MET A 510 -13.65 25.98 4.97
CA MET A 510 -13.73 24.60 5.47
C MET A 510 -14.50 23.69 4.51
N GLN A 511 -15.60 24.17 3.92
CA GLN A 511 -16.37 23.42 2.92
C GLN A 511 -15.53 23.11 1.68
N ALA A 512 -14.79 24.10 1.16
CA ALA A 512 -13.86 23.91 0.04
C ALA A 512 -12.75 22.91 0.38
N LEU A 513 -12.08 23.07 1.53
CA LEU A 513 -11.04 22.12 1.99
C LEU A 513 -11.60 20.71 2.23
N THR A 514 -12.85 20.59 2.70
CA THR A 514 -13.50 19.29 2.90
C THR A 514 -13.80 18.61 1.55
N ALA A 515 -14.25 19.36 0.55
CA ALA A 515 -14.45 18.86 -0.80
C ALA A 515 -13.13 18.44 -1.46
N GLU A 516 -12.05 19.21 -1.27
CA GLU A 516 -10.70 18.87 -1.73
C GLU A 516 -10.19 17.57 -1.08
N VAL A 517 -10.35 17.42 0.24
CA VAL A 517 -10.01 16.19 0.97
C VAL A 517 -10.87 15.00 0.50
N GLN A 518 -12.16 15.20 0.22
CA GLN A 518 -13.02 14.15 -0.32
C GLN A 518 -12.57 13.72 -1.73
N ARG A 519 -12.23 14.67 -2.62
CA ARG A 519 -11.67 14.40 -3.95
C ARG A 519 -10.38 13.60 -3.86
N LEU A 520 -9.42 14.07 -3.06
CA LEU A 520 -8.12 13.39 -2.87
C LEU A 520 -8.27 12.01 -2.23
N THR A 521 -9.29 11.79 -1.38
CA THR A 521 -9.61 10.46 -0.82
C THR A 521 -10.15 9.53 -1.91
N GLN A 522 -11.07 10.00 -2.75
CA GLN A 522 -11.60 9.24 -3.89
C GLN A 522 -10.51 8.88 -4.91
N GLU A 523 -9.59 9.80 -5.19
CA GLU A 523 -8.43 9.58 -6.05
C GLU A 523 -7.46 8.56 -5.45
N LEU A 524 -7.19 8.63 -4.14
CA LEU A 524 -6.38 7.62 -3.43
C LEU A 524 -7.02 6.23 -3.44
N ASP A 525 -8.35 6.14 -3.26
CA ASP A 525 -9.06 4.85 -3.27
C ASP A 525 -9.18 4.26 -4.68
N ALA A 526 -9.31 5.09 -5.72
CA ALA A 526 -9.22 4.65 -7.11
C ALA A 526 -7.80 4.13 -7.47
N LEU A 527 -6.75 4.84 -7.04
CA LEU A 527 -5.36 4.39 -7.20
C LEU A 527 -5.07 3.10 -6.42
N ARG A 528 -5.66 2.92 -5.24
CA ARG A 528 -5.59 1.66 -4.46
C ARG A 528 -6.26 0.50 -5.17
N GLN A 529 -7.39 0.72 -5.84
CA GLN A 529 -8.05 -0.31 -6.65
C GLN A 529 -7.17 -0.72 -7.83
N GLN A 530 -6.63 0.24 -8.58
CA GLN A 530 -5.68 -0.03 -9.67
C GLN A 530 -4.42 -0.77 -9.20
N LEU A 531 -3.91 -0.46 -8.00
CA LEU A 531 -2.77 -1.16 -7.40
C LEU A 531 -3.14 -2.58 -6.93
N ALA A 532 -4.41 -2.85 -6.58
CA ALA A 532 -4.89 -4.18 -6.22
C ALA A 532 -5.04 -5.11 -7.44
N ASP A 533 -5.24 -4.56 -8.63
CA ASP A 533 -5.25 -5.33 -9.90
C ASP A 533 -3.83 -5.72 -10.37
N ALA A 534 -2.80 -5.00 -9.94
CA ALA A 534 -1.40 -5.25 -10.31
C ALA A 534 -0.93 -6.70 -10.09
N PRO A 535 -1.08 -7.34 -8.90
CA PRO A 535 -0.69 -8.73 -8.70
C PRO A 535 -1.46 -9.73 -9.59
N ALA A 536 -2.70 -9.43 -9.99
CA ALA A 536 -3.46 -10.27 -10.91
C ALA A 536 -2.97 -10.12 -12.36
N LEU A 537 -2.43 -8.96 -12.74
CA LEU A 537 -1.72 -8.75 -14.00
C LEU A 537 -0.35 -9.44 -13.99
N GLU A 538 0.41 -9.35 -12.90
CA GLU A 538 1.70 -10.05 -12.72
C GLU A 538 1.54 -11.58 -12.81
N GLN A 539 0.53 -12.15 -12.14
CA GLN A 539 0.21 -13.58 -12.24
C GLN A 539 -0.09 -14.00 -13.68
N ARG A 540 -0.94 -13.25 -14.40
CA ARG A 540 -1.23 -13.52 -15.83
C ARG A 540 0.01 -13.42 -16.71
N LEU A 541 0.94 -12.52 -16.39
CA LEU A 541 2.19 -12.35 -17.13
C LEU A 541 3.12 -13.56 -16.90
N GLN A 542 3.21 -14.06 -15.66
CA GLN A 542 3.93 -15.30 -15.33
C GLN A 542 3.28 -16.55 -15.96
N GLU A 543 1.95 -16.63 -15.97
CA GLU A 543 1.21 -17.67 -16.71
C GLU A 543 1.47 -17.62 -18.22
N LEU A 544 1.60 -16.41 -18.80
CA LEU A 544 1.95 -16.25 -20.21
C LEU A 544 3.40 -16.68 -20.49
N GLN A 545 4.35 -16.24 -19.66
CA GLN A 545 5.78 -16.57 -19.79
C GLN A 545 6.06 -18.06 -19.64
N THR A 546 5.46 -18.71 -18.63
CA THR A 546 5.60 -20.18 -18.45
C THR A 546 4.98 -20.95 -19.62
N ARG A 547 3.86 -20.46 -20.18
CA ARG A 547 3.27 -21.03 -21.40
C ARG A 547 4.10 -20.78 -22.65
N GLU A 548 4.69 -19.60 -22.80
CA GLU A 548 5.59 -19.25 -23.91
C GLU A 548 6.84 -20.13 -23.87
N GLN A 549 7.47 -20.27 -22.70
CA GLN A 549 8.63 -21.12 -22.53
C GLN A 549 8.31 -22.60 -22.80
N ALA A 550 7.19 -23.13 -22.29
CA ALA A 550 6.74 -24.48 -22.62
C ALA A 550 6.43 -24.66 -24.12
N LEU A 551 5.96 -23.62 -24.82
CA LEU A 551 5.77 -23.65 -26.28
C LEU A 551 7.09 -23.60 -27.04
N LEU A 552 8.11 -22.90 -26.54
CA LEU A 552 9.47 -22.89 -27.10
C LEU A 552 10.18 -24.24 -26.89
N GLU A 553 10.05 -24.84 -25.71
CA GLU A 553 10.55 -26.19 -25.42
C GLU A 553 9.88 -27.23 -26.34
N MET A 554 8.55 -27.19 -26.46
CA MET A 554 7.78 -28.03 -27.40
C MET A 554 8.04 -27.72 -28.89
N LEU A 555 8.60 -26.55 -29.23
CA LEU A 555 9.07 -26.23 -30.57
C LEU A 555 10.45 -26.86 -30.81
N GLY A 556 11.37 -26.71 -29.86
CA GLY A 556 12.70 -27.30 -29.89
C GLY A 556 12.65 -28.83 -30.03
N GLU A 557 11.86 -29.51 -29.21
CA GLU A 557 11.63 -30.97 -29.33
C GLU A 557 11.14 -31.37 -30.73
N ARG A 558 10.33 -30.53 -31.38
CA ARG A 558 9.82 -30.80 -32.74
C ARG A 558 10.86 -30.52 -33.82
N GLU A 559 11.68 -29.48 -33.67
CA GLU A 559 12.79 -29.20 -34.59
C GLU A 559 13.87 -30.28 -34.49
N GLU A 560 14.21 -30.73 -33.28
CA GLU A 560 15.06 -31.91 -33.05
C GLU A 560 14.44 -33.15 -33.70
N ARG A 561 13.15 -33.42 -33.47
CA ARG A 561 12.46 -34.59 -34.06
C ARG A 561 12.39 -34.55 -35.59
N ILE A 562 12.28 -33.36 -36.19
CA ILE A 562 12.36 -33.16 -37.64
C ILE A 562 13.79 -33.39 -38.13
N SER A 563 14.81 -32.98 -37.37
CA SER A 563 16.22 -33.23 -37.69
C SER A 563 16.59 -34.71 -37.60
N GLU A 564 16.12 -35.43 -36.57
CA GLU A 564 16.24 -36.90 -36.46
C GLU A 564 15.64 -37.59 -37.68
N LEU A 565 14.36 -37.31 -37.98
CA LEU A 565 13.66 -37.93 -39.11
C LEU A 565 14.26 -37.53 -40.48
N ALA A 566 14.90 -36.37 -40.58
CA ALA A 566 15.62 -35.96 -41.78
C ALA A 566 16.96 -36.71 -41.96
N ALA A 567 17.64 -37.04 -40.85
CA ALA A 567 18.82 -37.89 -40.84
C ALA A 567 18.46 -39.36 -41.15
N ASP A 568 17.47 -39.94 -40.46
CA ASP A 568 16.94 -41.29 -40.74
C ASP A 568 16.58 -41.45 -42.23
N LEU A 569 15.90 -40.45 -42.79
CA LEU A 569 15.46 -40.44 -44.19
C LEU A 569 16.59 -40.10 -45.18
N GLN A 570 17.76 -39.65 -44.71
CA GLN A 570 18.99 -39.56 -45.49
C GLN A 570 19.74 -40.89 -45.48
N ASP A 571 19.94 -41.50 -44.30
CA ASP A 571 20.58 -42.81 -44.15
C ASP A 571 19.83 -43.88 -44.95
N VAL A 572 18.49 -43.88 -44.90
CA VAL A 572 17.65 -44.77 -45.72
C VAL A 572 17.83 -44.55 -47.22
N LYS A 573 18.06 -43.31 -47.69
CA LYS A 573 18.40 -43.05 -49.11
C LYS A 573 19.78 -43.57 -49.47
N GLU A 574 20.76 -43.48 -48.57
CA GLU A 574 22.12 -43.97 -48.81
C GLU A 574 22.17 -45.50 -48.81
N ILE A 575 21.41 -46.16 -47.92
CA ILE A 575 21.16 -47.61 -47.97
C ILE A 575 20.49 -47.98 -49.31
N PHE A 576 19.43 -47.29 -49.74
CA PHE A 576 18.81 -47.59 -51.04
C PHE A 576 19.72 -47.29 -52.24
N ARG A 577 20.63 -46.31 -52.16
CA ARG A 577 21.66 -46.08 -53.20
C ARG A 577 22.65 -47.23 -53.27
N SER A 578 23.24 -47.64 -52.13
CA SER A 578 24.17 -48.77 -52.10
C SER A 578 23.51 -50.06 -52.59
N GLN A 579 22.27 -50.35 -52.20
CA GLN A 579 21.52 -51.50 -52.71
C GLN A 579 21.26 -51.43 -54.23
N LEU A 580 21.03 -50.23 -54.79
CA LEU A 580 20.91 -50.06 -56.24
C LEU A 580 22.26 -50.21 -56.94
N GLU A 581 23.36 -49.73 -56.35
CA GLU A 581 24.73 -49.89 -56.85
C GLU A 581 25.18 -51.37 -56.83
N ASP A 582 24.86 -52.10 -55.76
CA ASP A 582 25.10 -53.54 -55.63
C ASP A 582 24.29 -54.33 -56.69
N LEU A 583 22.99 -54.04 -56.83
CA LEU A 583 22.13 -54.69 -57.83
C LEU A 583 22.54 -54.34 -59.27
N LEU A 584 23.07 -53.14 -59.52
CA LEU A 584 23.65 -52.78 -60.82
C LEU A 584 24.92 -53.59 -61.09
N GLN A 585 25.80 -53.76 -60.10
CA GLN A 585 26.99 -54.62 -60.22
C GLN A 585 26.62 -56.10 -60.45
N GLU A 586 25.62 -56.64 -59.74
CA GLU A 586 25.11 -58.00 -60.01
C GLU A 586 24.53 -58.13 -61.42
N LEU A 587 23.77 -57.14 -61.90
CA LEU A 587 23.25 -57.13 -63.26
C LEU A 587 24.35 -57.05 -64.32
N GLU A 588 25.43 -56.31 -64.07
CA GLU A 588 26.59 -56.27 -64.96
C GLU A 588 27.37 -57.60 -64.97
N GLN A 589 27.59 -58.22 -63.80
CA GLN A 589 28.22 -59.54 -63.69
C GLN A 589 27.37 -60.65 -64.36
N LEU A 590 26.05 -60.63 -64.18
CA LEU A 590 25.13 -61.54 -64.87
C LEU A 590 25.06 -61.27 -66.38
N ARG A 591 25.36 -60.05 -66.82
CA ARG A 591 25.42 -59.67 -68.23
C ARG A 591 26.74 -60.07 -68.89
N SER A 592 27.88 -59.95 -68.20
CA SER A 592 29.17 -60.46 -68.68
C SER A 592 29.17 -61.98 -68.72
N GLY A 593 28.74 -62.66 -67.65
CA GLY A 593 28.64 -64.13 -67.61
C GLY A 593 27.71 -64.71 -68.67
N LYS A 594 26.61 -64.03 -69.00
CA LYS A 594 25.75 -64.42 -70.14
C LYS A 594 26.39 -64.15 -71.51
N ALA A 595 27.19 -63.09 -71.65
CA ALA A 595 27.95 -62.87 -72.87
C ALA A 595 29.02 -63.97 -73.07
N GLU A 596 29.72 -64.36 -72.00
CA GLU A 596 30.68 -65.47 -71.98
C GLU A 596 30.01 -66.80 -72.34
N GLN A 597 28.83 -67.11 -71.79
CA GLN A 597 28.06 -68.31 -72.15
C GLN A 597 27.63 -68.33 -73.63
N VAL A 598 27.15 -67.19 -74.17
CA VAL A 598 26.76 -67.09 -75.60
C VAL A 598 27.97 -67.15 -76.54
N ILE A 599 29.17 -66.85 -76.06
CA ILE A 599 30.43 -67.09 -76.78
C ILE A 599 30.82 -68.58 -76.72
N ALA A 600 30.58 -69.26 -75.60
CA ALA A 600 30.90 -70.69 -75.41
C ALA A 600 29.93 -71.67 -76.10
N GLU A 601 28.72 -71.22 -76.49
CA GLU A 601 27.74 -72.02 -77.25
C GLU A 601 27.86 -71.88 -78.79
N ARG A 602 28.95 -71.28 -79.30
CA ARG A 602 29.18 -71.01 -80.74
C ARG A 602 30.43 -71.69 -81.31
#